data_AF-A0A527YIS3-F1
#
_entry.id   AF-A0A527YIS3-F1
#
_cell.length_a   1.000
_cell.length_b   1.000
_cell.length_c   1.000
_cell.angle_alpha   90.00
_cell.angle_beta   90.00
_cell.angle_gamma   90.00
#
_symmetry.space_group_name_H-M   'P 1'
#
loop_
_entity.id
_entity.type
_entity.pdbx_description
1 polymer ?
#
loop_
_entity_poly.entity_id
_entity_poly.type
_entity_poly.pdbx_seq_one_letter_code
_entity_poly.pdbx_strand_id
1 'polypeptide(L)' 'NAPRLVAGLLVRWVLPRMAERHPDVTVDIVVEGRLIDIVSSGFDAGVRLLGSVPKDMIAVPLARPLRFICVASPAYLDRF' A
#
# COMPACT_ATOMS: atom_id res chain seq x y z
N ASN A 1 0.52 5.17 6.57
CA ASN A 1 -0.80 5.07 5.90
C ASN A 1 -0.72 4.16 4.66
N ALA A 2 -1.58 3.14 4.51
CA ALA A 2 -1.59 2.29 3.31
C ALA A 2 -3.00 1.74 2.96
N PRO A 3 -3.30 1.47 1.68
CA PRO A 3 -4.50 0.74 1.27
C PRO A 3 -4.52 -0.68 1.84
N ARG A 4 -5.72 -1.22 2.11
CA ARG A 4 -5.90 -2.54 2.75
C ARG A 4 -5.12 -3.68 2.07
N LEU A 5 -5.17 -3.73 0.73
CA LEU A 5 -4.44 -4.74 -0.04
C LEU A 5 -2.92 -4.66 0.21
N VAL A 6 -2.38 -3.45 0.19
CA VAL A 6 -0.95 -3.20 0.39
C VAL A 6 -0.55 -3.52 1.83
N ALA A 7 -1.35 -3.11 2.81
CA ALA A 7 -1.06 -3.39 4.22
C ALA A 7 -0.92 -4.89 4.50
N GLY A 8 -1.78 -5.73 3.93
CA GLY A 8 -1.66 -7.18 4.04
C GLY A 8 -0.36 -7.74 3.44
N LEU A 9 0.09 -7.18 2.31
CA LEU A 9 1.37 -7.55 1.70
C LEU A 9 2.57 -7.11 2.53
N LEU A 10 2.52 -5.90 3.11
CA LEU A 10 3.57 -5.38 3.98
C LEU A 10 3.74 -6.27 5.21
N VAL A 11 2.63 -6.57 5.90
CA VAL A 11 2.63 -7.45 7.08
C VAL A 11 3.18 -8.82 6.74
N ARG A 12 2.78 -9.39 5.59
CA ARG A 12 3.21 -10.75 5.22
C ARG A 12 4.66 -10.85 4.77
N TRP A 13 5.18 -9.86 4.05
CA TRP A 13 6.44 -10.00 3.31
C TRP A 13 7.53 -9.01 3.66
N VAL A 14 7.18 -7.84 4.20
CA VAL A 14 8.12 -6.74 4.46
C VAL A 14 8.44 -6.64 5.94
N LEU A 15 7.42 -6.57 6.80
CA LEU A 15 7.62 -6.37 8.24
C LEU A 15 8.46 -7.44 8.92
N PRO A 16 8.34 -8.76 8.61
CA PRO A 16 9.18 -9.77 9.23
C PRO A 16 10.68 -9.51 8.97
N ARG A 17 11.03 -9.19 7.72
CA ARG A 17 12.41 -8.86 7.34
C ARG A 17 12.90 -7.56 7.97
N MET A 18 12.00 -6.59 8.14
CA MET A 18 12.34 -5.32 8.76
C MET A 18 12.59 -5.49 10.27
N ALA A 19 11.75 -6.27 10.96
CA ALA A 19 11.93 -6.60 12.37
C ALA A 19 13.23 -7.38 12.62
N GLU A 20 13.60 -8.29 11.72
CA GLU A 20 14.89 -9.01 11.79
C GLU A 20 16.10 -8.07 11.61
N ARG A 21 16.01 -7.09 10.71
CA ARG A 21 17.13 -6.18 10.38
C ARG A 21 17.25 -4.97 11.31
N HIS A 22 16.13 -4.56 11.90
CA HIS A 22 16.00 -3.34 12.69
C HIS A 22 15.15 -3.62 13.94
N PRO A 23 15.67 -4.39 14.91
CA PRO A 23 14.89 -4.87 16.06
C PRO A 23 14.38 -3.74 16.97
N ASP A 24 15.07 -2.59 16.98
CA ASP A 24 14.70 -1.43 17.79
C ASP A 24 13.61 -0.55 17.14
N VAL A 25 13.21 -0.85 15.90
CA VAL A 25 12.22 -0.07 15.16
C VAL A 25 10.82 -0.64 15.39
N THR A 26 9.94 0.18 15.96
CA THR A 26 8.51 -0.12 16.05
C THR A 26 7.78 0.45 14.83
N VAL A 27 6.93 -0.36 14.20
CA VAL A 27 6.13 0.05 13.04
C VAL A 27 4.65 0.07 13.41
N ASP A 28 4.03 1.24 13.29
CA ASP A 28 2.58 1.38 13.35
C ASP A 28 1.99 1.51 11.93
N ILE A 29 0.94 0.76 11.64
CA ILE A 29 0.29 0.72 10.33
C ILE A 29 -1.18 1.07 10.46
N VAL A 30 -1.52 2.26 9.95
CA VAL A 30 -2.91 2.66 9.74
C VAL A 30 -3.35 2.34 8.32
N VAL A 31 -4.45 1.60 8.21
CA VAL A 31 -5.10 1.23 6.96
C VAL A 31 -6.26 2.16 6.67
N GLU A 32 -6.10 3.02 5.67
CA GLU A 32 -7.08 4.07 5.37
C GLU A 32 -7.05 4.35 3.86
N GLY A 33 -8.23 4.35 3.23
CA GLY A 33 -8.38 4.52 1.78
C GLY A 33 -8.45 5.98 1.34
N ARG A 34 -8.71 6.91 2.27
CA ARG A 34 -8.87 8.34 1.96
C ARG A 34 -7.55 8.96 1.51
N LEU A 35 -7.64 9.88 0.56
CA LEU A 35 -6.55 10.76 0.14
C LEU A 35 -6.44 11.91 1.16
N ILE A 36 -5.88 11.59 2.32
CA ILE A 36 -5.54 12.57 3.34
C ILE A 36 -4.07 12.98 3.16
N ASP A 37 -3.76 14.23 3.52
CA ASP A 37 -2.38 14.62 3.77
C ASP A 37 -1.89 13.83 4.99
N ILE A 38 -0.95 12.92 4.71
CA ILE A 38 -0.44 12.00 5.72
C ILE A 38 0.65 12.67 6.57
N VAL A 39 1.29 13.72 6.05
CA VAL A 39 2.36 14.44 6.76
C VAL A 39 1.74 15.24 7.90
N SER A 40 0.70 16.02 7.62
CA SER A 40 -0.05 16.72 8.69
C SER A 40 -0.75 15.78 9.67
N SER A 41 -0.99 14.53 9.26
CA SER A 41 -1.53 13.47 10.14
C SER A 41 -0.45 12.74 10.96
N GLY A 42 0.82 13.16 10.88
CA GLY A 42 1.92 12.61 11.66
C GLY A 42 2.49 11.28 11.15
N PHE A 43 2.23 10.90 9.90
CA PHE A 43 2.85 9.71 9.30
C PHE A 43 4.20 10.04 8.67
N ASP A 44 5.21 9.22 8.94
CA ASP A 44 6.52 9.32 8.30
C ASP A 44 6.51 8.81 6.85
N ALA A 45 5.61 7.88 6.53
CA ALA A 45 5.51 7.26 5.21
C ALA A 45 4.09 6.82 4.84
N GLY A 46 3.85 6.76 3.53
CA GLY A 46 2.63 6.22 2.96
C GLY A 46 2.86 5.45 1.67
N VAL A 47 2.01 4.45 1.43
CA VAL A 47 2.00 3.72 0.15
C VAL A 47 0.78 4.14 -0.66
N ARG A 48 1.01 4.65 -1.87
CA ARG A 48 -0.02 5.15 -2.79
C ARG A 48 0.29 4.72 -4.21
N LEU A 49 -0.70 4.83 -5.10
CA LEU A 49 -0.44 4.80 -6.54
C LEU A 49 0.32 6.07 -6.90
N LEU A 50 1.25 6.00 -7.86
CA LEU A 50 2.16 7.12 -8.17
C LEU A 50 1.40 8.44 -8.43
N GLY A 51 0.27 8.38 -9.13
CA GLY A 51 -0.57 9.57 -9.42
C GLY A 51 -1.29 10.17 -8.21
N SER A 52 -1.23 9.55 -7.03
CA SER A 52 -1.86 10.02 -5.79
C SER A 52 -0.86 10.28 -4.66
N VAL A 53 0.44 10.35 -4.97
CA VAL A 53 1.47 10.79 -4.01
C VAL A 53 1.40 12.32 -3.89
N PRO A 54 1.33 12.88 -2.65
CA PRO A 54 1.41 14.33 -2.43
C PRO A 54 2.69 14.95 -3.01
N LYS A 55 2.62 16.20 -3.49
CA LYS A 55 3.73 16.86 -4.21
C LYS A 55 4.94 17.17 -3.32
N ASP A 56 4.72 17.27 -2.02
CA ASP A 56 5.69 17.52 -0.97
C ASP A 56 6.41 16.26 -0.49
N MET A 57 6.08 15.09 -1.05
CA MET A 57 6.73 13.82 -0.75
C MET A 57 7.65 13.35 -1.88
N ILE A 58 8.69 12.60 -1.51
CA ILE A 58 9.53 11.88 -2.46
C ILE A 58 8.90 10.50 -2.73
N ALA A 59 8.55 10.24 -3.99
CA ALA A 59 7.99 8.95 -4.40
C ALA A 59 9.09 7.91 -4.65
N VAL A 60 9.03 6.77 -3.96
CA VAL A 60 9.91 5.62 -4.18
C VAL A 60 9.09 4.44 -4.73
N PRO A 61 9.48 3.82 -5.86
CA PRO A 61 8.80 2.64 -6.38
C PRO A 61 8.88 1.45 -5.42
N LEU A 62 7.73 0.96 -4.95
CA LEU A 62 7.65 -0.22 -4.09
C LEU A 62 7.54 -1.54 -4.87
N ALA A 63 6.95 -1.49 -6.06
CA ALA A 63 6.69 -2.66 -6.90
C ALA A 63 6.76 -2.27 -8.38
N ARG A 64 6.71 -3.29 -9.25
CA ARG A 64 6.55 -3.08 -10.69
C ARG A 64 5.22 -2.37 -10.98
N PRO A 65 5.08 -1.67 -12.13
CA PRO A 65 3.84 -1.01 -12.51
C PRO A 65 2.64 -1.95 -12.42
N LEU A 66 1.61 -1.50 -11.71
CA LEU A 66 0.35 -2.24 -11.59
C LEU A 66 -0.46 -2.07 -12.87
N ARG A 67 -1.14 -3.14 -13.29
CA ARG A 67 -2.12 -3.10 -14.38
C ARG A 67 -3.48 -3.53 -13.83
N PHE A 68 -4.48 -2.69 -14.05
CA PHE A 68 -5.87 -3.06 -13.80
C PHE A 68 -6.35 -3.93 -14.96
N ILE A 69 -6.98 -5.05 -14.61
CA ILE A 69 -7.62 -5.96 -15.58
C ILE A 69 -9.06 -6.20 -15.15
N CYS A 70 -9.96 -6.27 -16.12
CA CYS A 70 -11.33 -6.71 -15.87
C CYS A 70 -11.34 -8.23 -15.77
N VAL A 71 -11.94 -8.75 -14.70
CA VAL A 71 -12.09 -10.20 -14.48
C VAL A 71 -13.54 -10.52 -14.15
N ALA A 72 -13.99 -11.70 -14.55
CA ALA A 72 -15.30 -12.24 -14.23
C ALA A 72 -15.16 -13.74 -13.95
N SER A 73 -16.05 -14.29 -13.11
CA SER A 73 -16.12 -15.73 -12.92
C SER A 73 -16.64 -16.42 -14.19
N PRO A 74 -16.17 -17.61 -14.57
CA PRO A 74 -16.65 -18.31 -15.76
C PRO A 74 -18.19 -18.42 -15.80
N ALA A 75 -18.80 -18.85 -14.68
CA ALA A 75 -20.25 -18.97 -14.56
C ALA A 75 -21.03 -17.65 -14.74
N TYR A 76 -20.40 -16.48 -14.56
CA TYR A 76 -21.03 -15.20 -14.86
C TYR A 76 -21.05 -14.93 -16.37
N LEU A 77 -19.96 -15.29 -17.06
CA LEU A 77 -19.85 -15.13 -18.50
C LEU A 77 -20.77 -16.11 -19.23
N ASP A 78 -20.92 -17.35 -18.75
CA ASP A 78 -21.79 -18.36 -19.36
C ASP A 78 -23.30 -18.02 -19.29
N ARG A 79 -23.69 -17.02 -18.49
CA ARG A 79 -25.09 -16.55 -18.36
C ARG A 79 -25.47 -15.51 -19.41
N PHE A 80 -24.53 -15.00 -20.21
CA PHE A 80 -24.72 -13.96 -21.21
C PHE A 80 -23.98 -14.29 -22.51
#